data_AF-A0A2E6ZAP4-F1
#
_entry.id   AF-A0A2E6ZAP4-F1
#
_cell.length_a   1.000
_cell.length_b   1.000
_cell.length_c   1.000
_cell.angle_alpha   90.00
_cell.angle_beta   90.00
_cell.angle_gamma   90.00
#
_symmetry.space_group_name_H-M   'P 1'
#
loop_
_entity.id
_entity.type
_entity.pdbx_description
1 polymer ?
#
loop_
_entity_poly.entity_id
_entity_poly.type
_entity_poly.pdbx_seq_one_letter_code
_entity_poly.pdbx_strand_id
1 'polypeptide(L)'
;MRNVVAWLLAAWLPAVSAQAAVVFSDGFETSDGEQWRQLGDCRALLGVPRSGEMSLRCKPGNSVMFSKEAIGEMGVLELWLRPETATTSYRIHVMVSDLPSVNALWQPIALIEHLGGDVSFKAHRVSIDEPAKRYLRLDIEVLSGTLDLDDVMVERILLATALQKNEQRIVSGILDKLRQDQNIAVQAESFRTLGVNYAAQLDLQRQYLEYANALHSGIALALAGSERNRMSNPMAYASFRSIVTDARRVSTPLQQARLNSMLKPFGDLVTASLNVVSAGAYSAFAEPFKSFLASSFDKSNYNDAGLSRADRKFAEHNGLKIYQDAERFLAELEKELTQVAALDNELINIQKSVDNFRRELDKQLRATLQHASMARSQETVSRALSKDEMARKKLMDDVAGNITLTANSYLNEGNNTELIRYILKTSEQLEQTQSYKDQFNQITSAVLTYYDRFERSVNPSQNPFSDPADKHIWENHALKARGYLQQSKESFNRAYL
;
A
#
# COMPACT_ATOMS: atom_id res chain seq x y z
N MET A 1 -37.77 -7.70 -29.14
CA MET A 1 -36.33 -7.99 -29.22
C MET A 1 -35.63 -6.66 -29.49
N ARG A 2 -35.33 -5.88 -28.45
CA ARG A 2 -34.12 -5.89 -27.59
C ARG A 2 -32.84 -5.52 -28.36
N ASN A 3 -32.28 -4.36 -27.96
CA ASN A 3 -30.88 -3.96 -27.97
C ASN A 3 -30.27 -3.37 -29.25
N VAL A 4 -30.62 -2.12 -29.58
CA VAL A 4 -29.72 -1.18 -30.27
C VAL A 4 -29.94 0.26 -29.77
N VAL A 5 -29.82 0.50 -28.46
CA VAL A 5 -29.69 1.86 -27.89
C VAL A 5 -28.84 1.76 -26.62
N ALA A 6 -27.53 1.64 -26.77
CA ALA A 6 -26.59 1.69 -25.63
C ALA A 6 -25.17 2.03 -26.12
N TRP A 7 -25.00 3.09 -26.92
CA TRP A 7 -23.67 3.46 -27.44
C TRP A 7 -23.42 4.97 -27.58
N LEU A 8 -24.08 5.84 -26.81
CA LEU A 8 -23.92 7.30 -26.99
C LEU A 8 -23.90 8.20 -25.73
N LEU A 9 -23.56 7.71 -24.54
CA LEU A 9 -23.41 8.60 -23.35
C LEU A 9 -22.19 8.30 -22.45
N ALA A 10 -21.07 7.89 -23.06
CA ALA A 10 -19.78 7.88 -22.38
C ALA A 10 -18.81 8.78 -23.16
N ALA A 11 -19.14 10.06 -23.27
CA ALA A 11 -18.25 11.06 -23.85
C ALA A 11 -18.13 12.29 -22.93
N TRP A 12 -17.04 12.29 -22.16
CA TRP A 12 -16.22 13.47 -21.89
C TRP A 12 -16.82 14.54 -20.96
N LEU A 13 -16.60 14.35 -19.66
CA LEU A 13 -16.26 15.44 -18.77
C LEU A 13 -14.76 15.37 -18.52
N PRO A 14 -13.96 16.41 -18.82
CA PRO A 14 -12.62 16.50 -18.27
C PRO A 14 -12.81 16.88 -16.80
N ALA A 15 -12.81 15.88 -15.92
CA ALA A 15 -12.38 16.13 -14.56
C ALA A 15 -10.89 16.50 -14.68
N VAL A 16 -10.59 17.79 -14.65
CA VAL A 16 -9.22 18.27 -14.49
C VAL A 16 -8.77 17.73 -13.14
N SER A 17 -8.06 16.60 -13.17
CA SER A 17 -7.30 16.10 -12.04
C SER A 17 -6.26 17.17 -11.74
N ALA A 18 -6.41 17.89 -10.63
CA ALA A 18 -5.29 18.61 -10.06
C ALA A 18 -4.30 17.52 -9.58
N GLN A 19 -3.37 17.11 -10.46
CA GLN A 19 -2.26 16.28 -10.05
C GLN A 19 -1.59 16.97 -8.86
N ALA A 20 -1.38 16.27 -7.75
CA ALA A 20 -0.63 16.80 -6.63
C ALA A 20 0.72 17.30 -7.15
N ALA A 21 1.01 18.58 -6.92
CA ALA A 21 2.28 19.16 -7.34
C ALA A 21 3.39 18.60 -6.44
N VAL A 22 4.38 17.94 -7.05
CA VAL A 22 5.61 17.54 -6.38
C VAL A 22 6.36 18.82 -5.98
N VAL A 23 6.57 19.00 -4.68
CA VAL A 23 7.18 20.21 -4.09
C VAL A 23 8.71 20.07 -4.03
N PHE A 24 9.18 18.83 -3.86
CA PHE A 24 10.59 18.47 -3.80
C PHE A 24 10.76 17.05 -4.33
N SER A 25 11.83 16.77 -5.06
CA SER A 25 12.16 15.42 -5.54
C SER A 25 13.66 15.29 -5.79
N ASP A 26 14.26 14.24 -5.26
CA ASP A 26 15.63 13.83 -5.52
C ASP A 26 15.77 12.31 -5.60
N GLY A 27 16.27 11.83 -6.75
CA GLY A 27 16.67 10.44 -6.98
C GLY A 27 18.20 10.25 -6.96
N PHE A 28 18.97 11.25 -6.54
CA PHE A 28 20.44 11.19 -6.42
C PHE A 28 21.21 10.98 -7.74
N GLU A 29 20.56 11.21 -8.88
CA GLU A 29 21.16 11.16 -10.23
C GLU A 29 22.08 12.35 -10.53
N THR A 30 21.87 13.47 -9.82
CA THR A 30 22.71 14.66 -9.93
C THR A 30 23.90 14.55 -8.98
N SER A 31 25.06 15.07 -9.39
CA SER A 31 26.32 14.93 -8.64
C SER A 31 26.18 15.29 -7.15
N ASP A 32 26.91 14.55 -6.30
CA ASP A 32 26.90 14.68 -4.83
C ASP A 32 26.72 16.14 -4.36
N GLY A 33 25.54 16.42 -3.82
CA GLY A 33 25.28 17.63 -3.07
C GLY A 33 24.79 18.82 -3.86
N GLU A 34 24.07 18.69 -4.99
CA GLU A 34 23.33 19.84 -5.54
C GLU A 34 22.15 20.24 -4.65
N GLN A 35 21.27 19.29 -4.31
CA GLN A 35 20.06 19.55 -3.51
C GLN A 35 20.25 19.42 -1.99
N TRP A 36 21.28 18.68 -1.56
CA TRP A 36 21.54 18.38 -0.15
C TRP A 36 22.85 18.96 0.35
N ARG A 37 22.87 19.34 1.63
CA ARG A 37 24.10 19.44 2.42
C ARG A 37 24.22 18.16 3.23
N GLN A 38 25.35 17.48 3.07
CA GLN A 38 25.61 16.18 3.70
C GLN A 38 26.78 16.28 4.67
N LEU A 39 26.66 15.59 5.80
CA LEU A 39 27.70 15.38 6.78
C LEU A 39 27.72 13.89 7.12
N GLY A 40 28.88 13.24 7.04
CA GLY A 40 29.02 11.80 7.29
C GLY A 40 29.38 11.03 6.02
N ASP A 41 29.07 9.73 6.02
CA ASP A 41 29.60 8.76 5.06
C ASP A 41 28.54 8.24 4.06
N CYS A 42 27.38 8.88 3.97
CA CYS A 42 26.43 8.65 2.87
C CYS A 42 26.98 9.27 1.57
N ARG A 43 26.98 8.52 0.47
CA ARG A 43 27.39 9.00 -0.86
C ARG A 43 26.47 8.47 -1.94
N ALA A 44 26.20 9.28 -2.97
CA ALA A 44 25.52 8.78 -4.15
C ALA A 44 26.47 7.85 -4.89
N LEU A 45 26.10 6.57 -5.02
CA LEU A 45 26.93 5.56 -5.67
C LEU A 45 26.12 4.83 -6.74
N LEU A 46 26.83 4.44 -7.80
CA LEU A 46 26.38 3.39 -8.72
C LEU A 46 26.16 2.12 -7.89
N GLY A 47 24.90 1.72 -7.78
CA GLY A 47 24.48 0.72 -6.80
C GLY A 47 23.33 -0.12 -7.33
N VAL A 48 22.41 -0.46 -6.42
CA VAL A 48 21.14 -1.08 -6.78
C VAL A 48 20.07 -0.02 -6.57
N PRO A 49 19.88 0.89 -7.53
CA PRO A 49 18.85 1.91 -7.43
C PRO A 49 17.46 1.28 -7.35
N ARG A 50 16.53 2.00 -6.74
CA ARG A 50 15.11 1.76 -6.96
C ARG A 50 14.72 2.27 -8.34
N SER A 51 15.11 3.50 -8.68
CA SER A 51 14.84 4.14 -9.97
C SER A 51 16.11 4.85 -10.48
N GLY A 52 16.28 4.95 -11.80
CA GLY A 52 17.50 5.54 -12.37
C GLY A 52 18.75 4.64 -12.30
N GLU A 53 19.91 5.25 -12.10
CA GLU A 53 21.24 4.60 -12.07
C GLU A 53 21.92 4.70 -10.69
N MET A 54 21.57 5.71 -9.89
CA MET A 54 22.24 6.06 -8.64
C MET A 54 21.33 5.84 -7.42
N SER A 55 21.94 5.57 -6.27
CA SER A 55 21.24 5.58 -4.99
C SER A 55 22.20 6.10 -3.91
N LEU A 56 21.65 6.69 -2.86
CA LEU A 56 22.45 7.16 -1.74
C LEU A 56 22.75 6.00 -0.79
N ARG A 57 24.01 5.57 -0.75
CA ARG A 57 24.46 4.50 0.13
C ARG A 57 25.08 5.05 1.40
N CYS A 58 24.53 4.66 2.54
CA CYS A 58 24.98 5.01 3.88
C CYS A 58 25.67 3.84 4.58
N LYS A 59 26.88 4.07 5.08
CA LYS A 59 27.67 3.11 5.87
C LYS A 59 27.28 3.14 7.36
N PRO A 60 27.68 2.13 8.16
CA PRO A 60 27.48 2.15 9.61
C PRO A 60 27.99 3.45 10.24
N GLY A 61 27.18 4.03 11.13
CA GLY A 61 27.45 5.30 11.78
C GLY A 61 26.33 6.31 11.58
N ASN A 62 26.63 7.57 11.91
CA ASN A 62 25.70 8.68 11.83
C ASN A 62 26.00 9.53 10.61
N SER A 63 24.99 9.75 9.79
CA SER A 63 25.04 10.67 8.67
C SER A 63 23.86 11.63 8.75
N VAL A 64 24.09 12.88 8.37
CA VAL A 64 23.11 13.95 8.41
C VAL A 64 22.98 14.54 7.02
N MET A 65 21.75 14.66 6.57
CA MET A 65 21.42 15.31 5.31
C MET A 65 20.43 16.43 5.60
N PHE A 66 20.61 17.61 5.02
CA PHE A 66 19.55 18.62 5.04
C PHE A 66 19.43 19.35 3.72
N SER A 67 18.20 19.65 3.33
CA SER A 67 17.87 20.25 2.03
C SER A 67 18.47 21.65 1.94
N LYS A 68 18.97 22.01 0.75
CA LYS A 68 19.41 23.38 0.46
C LYS A 68 18.27 24.31 0.11
N GLU A 69 17.17 23.75 -0.37
CA GLU A 69 15.95 24.46 -0.71
C GLU A 69 14.89 24.22 0.35
N ALA A 70 14.07 25.23 0.57
CA ALA A 70 12.96 25.16 1.49
C ALA A 70 11.76 24.49 0.80
N ILE A 71 11.16 23.52 1.47
CA ILE A 71 9.85 22.99 1.14
C ILE A 71 8.86 24.10 1.46
N GLY A 72 8.44 24.83 0.44
CA GLY A 72 7.58 26.02 0.58
C GLY A 72 6.12 25.71 0.89
N GLU A 73 5.74 24.43 0.85
CA GLU A 73 4.37 23.94 1.02
C GLU A 73 4.33 22.73 1.95
N MET A 74 3.13 22.41 2.40
CA MET A 74 2.87 21.26 3.27
C MET A 74 2.71 20.02 2.41
N GLY A 75 3.19 18.89 2.89
CA GLY A 75 3.19 17.69 2.06
C GLY A 75 3.42 16.40 2.80
N VAL A 76 3.40 15.29 2.06
CA VAL A 76 3.91 13.99 2.52
C VAL A 76 5.31 13.83 1.97
N LEU A 77 6.28 13.68 2.86
CA LEU A 77 7.57 13.12 2.52
C LEU A 77 7.40 11.64 2.24
N GLU A 78 7.80 11.20 1.06
CA GLU A 78 8.01 9.81 0.71
C GLU A 78 9.51 9.59 0.48
N LEU A 79 10.07 8.52 1.04
CA LEU A 79 11.43 8.08 0.75
C LEU A 79 11.50 6.56 0.71
N TRP A 80 12.45 6.04 -0.06
CA TRP A 80 12.61 4.61 -0.26
C TRP A 80 13.89 4.10 0.38
N LEU A 81 13.74 3.05 1.18
CA LEU A 81 14.82 2.49 2.00
C LEU A 81 15.02 1.02 1.68
N ARG A 82 16.27 0.63 1.48
CA ARG A 82 16.67 -0.76 1.33
C ARG A 82 17.89 -1.09 2.19
N PRO A 83 17.75 -1.95 3.20
CA PRO A 83 18.91 -2.50 3.88
C PRO A 83 19.63 -3.55 3.01
N GLU A 84 20.96 -3.59 3.08
CA GLU A 84 21.78 -4.52 2.30
C GLU A 84 21.59 -5.98 2.75
N THR A 85 21.46 -6.20 4.06
CA THR A 85 21.33 -7.54 4.64
C THR A 85 20.17 -7.64 5.61
N ALA A 86 19.67 -8.86 5.85
CA ALA A 86 18.56 -9.10 6.77
C ALA A 86 18.92 -8.78 8.25
N THR A 87 20.19 -8.57 8.57
CA THR A 87 20.64 -8.16 9.91
C THR A 87 20.87 -6.65 10.02
N THR A 88 20.83 -5.93 8.89
CA THR A 88 21.03 -4.48 8.86
C THR A 88 19.90 -3.80 9.61
N SER A 89 20.25 -2.87 10.49
CA SER A 89 19.31 -2.10 11.29
C SER A 89 19.63 -0.62 11.19
N TYR A 90 18.58 0.20 11.13
CA TYR A 90 18.71 1.63 10.96
C TYR A 90 17.61 2.39 11.70
N ARG A 91 17.92 3.66 11.98
CA ARG A 91 17.01 4.65 12.52
C ARG A 91 17.18 5.95 11.74
N ILE A 92 16.10 6.55 11.28
CA ILE A 92 16.11 7.84 10.60
C ILE A 92 15.20 8.80 11.34
N HIS A 93 15.77 9.89 11.85
CA HIS A 93 14.99 11.01 12.36
C HIS A 93 14.70 11.98 11.22
N VAL A 94 13.42 12.21 10.97
CA VAL A 94 12.96 13.22 10.03
C VAL A 94 12.68 14.49 10.82
N MET A 95 13.31 15.59 10.44
CA MET A 95 13.23 16.88 11.12
C MET A 95 13.02 18.03 10.14
N VAL A 96 12.47 19.12 10.64
CA VAL A 96 12.30 20.36 9.88
C VAL A 96 12.80 21.57 10.65
N SER A 97 13.23 22.61 9.93
CA SER A 97 13.63 23.89 10.51
C SER A 97 13.41 25.04 9.54
N ASP A 98 13.26 26.26 10.05
CA ASP A 98 13.12 27.47 9.21
C ASP A 98 14.46 27.95 8.63
N LEU A 99 15.59 27.35 9.04
CA LEU A 99 16.94 27.70 8.59
C LEU A 99 17.73 26.45 8.13
N PRO A 100 18.50 26.53 7.01
CA PRO A 100 19.31 25.42 6.52
C PRO A 100 20.70 25.44 7.19
N SER A 101 20.75 25.23 8.50
CA SER A 101 21.99 25.23 9.27
C SER A 101 22.08 24.04 10.21
N VAL A 102 23.29 23.51 10.39
CA VAL A 102 23.56 22.41 11.33
C VAL A 102 23.13 22.78 12.75
N ASN A 103 23.34 24.04 13.13
CA ASN A 103 23.01 24.58 14.46
C ASN A 103 21.58 25.17 14.55
N ALA A 104 20.75 24.97 13.52
CA ALA A 104 19.37 25.43 13.58
C ALA A 104 18.58 24.64 14.65
N LEU A 105 17.47 25.22 15.11
CA LEU A 105 16.54 24.50 15.96
C LEU A 105 15.73 23.53 15.08
N TRP A 106 16.16 22.27 15.07
CA TRP A 106 15.51 21.21 14.31
C TRP A 106 14.36 20.61 15.13
N GLN A 107 13.17 20.59 14.54
CA GLN A 107 11.98 20.02 15.15
C GLN A 107 11.76 18.61 14.60
N PRO A 108 11.73 17.56 15.45
CA PRO A 108 11.45 16.20 15.00
C PRO A 108 9.98 16.04 14.59
N ILE A 109 9.76 15.47 13.42
CA ILE A 109 8.43 15.17 12.88
C ILE A 109 8.15 13.68 12.78
N ALA A 110 9.17 12.84 12.57
CA ALA A 110 9.00 11.40 12.57
C ALA A 110 10.30 10.65 12.91
N LEU A 111 10.11 9.39 13.28
CA LEU A 111 11.16 8.41 13.50
C LEU A 111 10.84 7.17 12.67
N ILE A 112 11.75 6.82 11.76
CA ILE A 112 11.66 5.61 10.94
C ILE A 112 12.68 4.61 11.49
N GLU A 113 12.22 3.43 11.93
CA GLU A 113 13.10 2.39 12.47
C GLU A 113 12.95 1.07 11.72
N HIS A 114 14.07 0.37 11.56
CA HIS A 114 14.12 -0.98 11.04
C HIS A 114 15.07 -1.85 11.87
N LEU A 115 14.54 -2.96 12.37
CA LEU A 115 15.25 -3.88 13.26
C LEU A 115 15.78 -5.14 12.55
N GLY A 116 15.74 -5.17 11.20
CA GLY A 116 16.15 -6.30 10.38
C GLY A 116 14.99 -7.11 9.79
N GLY A 117 15.34 -8.09 8.96
CA GLY A 117 14.47 -9.12 8.41
C GLY A 117 14.18 -9.03 6.90
N ASP A 118 14.16 -7.83 6.33
CA ASP A 118 13.73 -7.61 4.94
C ASP A 118 14.75 -6.77 4.19
N VAL A 119 15.19 -7.21 3.01
CA VAL A 119 16.27 -6.60 2.20
C VAL A 119 15.78 -5.93 0.93
N SER A 120 14.46 -5.77 0.80
CA SER A 120 13.83 -5.09 -0.34
C SER A 120 13.60 -3.62 -0.04
N PHE A 121 13.45 -2.84 -1.11
CA PHE A 121 13.04 -1.45 -1.00
C PHE A 121 11.65 -1.33 -0.38
N LYS A 122 11.51 -0.42 0.58
CA LYS A 122 10.25 -0.06 1.22
C LYS A 122 10.01 1.42 1.15
N ALA A 123 8.79 1.79 0.79
CA ALA A 123 8.33 3.17 0.91
C ALA A 123 8.12 3.52 2.38
N HIS A 124 8.52 4.72 2.76
CA HIS A 124 8.18 5.31 4.04
C HIS A 124 7.57 6.69 3.81
N ARG A 125 6.36 6.89 4.31
CA ARG A 125 5.63 8.16 4.20
C ARG A 125 5.47 8.86 5.54
N VAL A 126 5.78 10.15 5.56
CA VAL A 126 5.75 11.02 6.74
C VAL A 126 5.05 12.33 6.39
N SER A 127 4.06 12.73 7.18
CA SER A 127 3.38 14.02 7.02
C SER A 127 4.27 15.18 7.47
N ILE A 128 4.34 16.24 6.66
CA ILE A 128 4.98 17.52 6.97
C ILE A 128 3.87 18.57 7.15
N ASP A 129 3.46 18.79 8.39
CA ASP A 129 2.28 19.56 8.76
C ASP A 129 2.54 21.07 8.98
N GLU A 130 3.62 21.68 8.48
CA GLU A 130 3.94 23.10 8.72
C GLU A 130 4.13 23.94 7.41
N PRO A 131 3.28 24.95 7.10
CA PRO A 131 3.45 25.80 5.92
C PRO A 131 4.37 26.96 6.30
N ALA A 132 5.66 26.69 6.27
CA ALA A 132 6.67 27.74 6.30
C ALA A 132 7.80 27.25 5.41
N LYS A 133 8.61 28.18 4.87
CA LYS A 133 9.82 27.87 4.09
C LYS A 133 10.78 27.04 4.95
N ARG A 134 10.55 25.73 5.01
CA ARG A 134 11.21 24.83 5.93
C ARG A 134 12.14 23.92 5.19
N TYR A 135 13.31 23.75 5.76
CA TYR A 135 14.31 22.83 5.28
C TYR A 135 14.06 21.48 5.93
N LEU A 136 14.22 20.43 5.14
CA LEU A 136 14.12 19.05 5.59
C LEU A 136 15.49 18.57 6.06
N ARG A 137 15.53 17.82 7.15
CA ARG A 137 16.73 17.13 7.63
C ARG A 137 16.43 15.68 7.93
N LEU A 138 17.32 14.82 7.45
CA LEU A 138 17.34 13.38 7.70
C LEU A 138 18.60 13.07 8.51
N ASP A 139 18.42 12.67 9.76
CA ASP A 139 19.52 12.10 10.56
C ASP A 139 19.42 10.59 10.46
N ILE A 140 20.37 10.01 9.74
CA ILE A 140 20.43 8.59 9.39
C ILE A 140 21.46 7.93 10.30
N GLU A 141 20.99 7.07 11.19
CA GLU A 141 21.80 6.20 12.04
C GLU A 141 21.72 4.77 11.48
N VAL A 142 22.83 4.27 10.93
CA VAL A 142 22.95 2.88 10.50
C VAL A 142 23.72 2.13 11.58
N LEU A 143 23.03 1.24 12.29
CA LEU A 143 23.59 0.50 13.44
C LEU A 143 24.48 -0.67 12.97
N SER A 144 24.10 -1.33 11.88
CA SER A 144 24.86 -2.42 11.29
C SER A 144 24.55 -2.57 9.80
N GLY A 145 25.49 -3.05 8.99
CA GLY A 145 25.34 -3.21 7.54
C GLY A 145 25.36 -1.89 6.76
N THR A 146 24.84 -1.89 5.53
CA THR A 146 24.68 -0.66 4.74
C THR A 146 23.21 -0.43 4.39
N LEU A 147 22.84 0.84 4.23
CA LEU A 147 21.50 1.28 3.88
C LEU A 147 21.54 2.04 2.56
N ASP A 148 20.73 1.61 1.60
CA ASP A 148 20.51 2.33 0.35
C ASP A 148 19.21 3.16 0.49
N LEU A 149 19.32 4.46 0.20
CA LEU A 149 18.24 5.45 0.17
C LEU A 149 18.00 5.88 -1.27
N ASP A 150 16.74 6.00 -1.68
CA ASP A 150 16.39 6.44 -3.04
C ASP A 150 15.03 7.17 -3.08
N ASP A 151 14.76 7.86 -4.19
CA ASP A 151 13.50 8.55 -4.53
C ASP A 151 12.88 9.35 -3.36
N VAL A 152 13.62 10.35 -2.86
CA VAL A 152 13.10 11.25 -1.82
C VAL A 152 12.21 12.30 -2.45
N MET A 153 10.91 12.28 -2.15
CA MET A 153 9.95 13.23 -2.69
C MET A 153 9.06 13.85 -1.62
N VAL A 154 8.58 15.07 -1.85
CA VAL A 154 7.55 15.71 -1.04
C VAL A 154 6.38 16.08 -1.93
N GLU A 155 5.24 15.44 -1.69
CA GLU A 155 4.00 15.68 -2.42
C GLU A 155 3.07 16.60 -1.65
N ARG A 156 2.48 17.60 -2.29
CA ARG A 156 1.57 18.55 -1.62
C ARG A 156 0.29 17.88 -1.09
N ILE A 157 -0.13 18.22 0.13
CA ILE A 157 -1.46 17.88 0.67
C ILE A 157 -2.29 19.15 0.90
N LEU A 158 -3.49 19.23 0.31
CA LEU A 158 -4.27 20.48 0.21
C LEU A 158 -5.13 20.87 1.43
N LEU A 159 -5.58 19.97 2.31
CA LEU A 159 -6.60 20.32 3.32
C LEU A 159 -6.30 19.91 4.77
N ALA A 160 -5.35 19.01 5.01
CA ALA A 160 -5.18 18.37 6.33
C ALA A 160 -4.49 19.21 7.41
N THR A 161 -4.19 20.45 7.07
CA THR A 161 -2.97 21.09 7.56
C THR A 161 -3.19 22.51 8.07
N ALA A 162 -4.36 23.11 7.81
CA ALA A 162 -4.78 24.37 8.42
C ALA A 162 -5.29 24.20 9.86
N LEU A 163 -5.67 22.99 10.27
CA LEU A 163 -6.47 22.74 11.47
C LEU A 163 -5.63 22.47 12.72
N GLN A 164 -4.62 21.61 12.60
CA GLN A 164 -3.90 21.04 13.74
C GLN A 164 -3.04 22.06 14.51
N LYS A 165 -2.44 23.04 13.81
CA LYS A 165 -1.63 24.10 14.44
C LYS A 165 -2.44 25.19 15.10
N ASN A 166 -3.62 25.50 14.55
CA ASN A 166 -4.48 26.53 15.13
C ASN A 166 -5.01 26.03 16.48
N GLU A 167 -5.28 24.73 16.56
CA GLU A 167 -5.85 24.06 17.71
C GLU A 167 -4.95 24.03 18.95
N GLN A 168 -3.70 23.57 18.86
CA GLN A 168 -2.79 23.52 20.02
C GLN A 168 -2.57 24.93 20.61
N ARG A 169 -2.52 25.97 19.77
CA ARG A 169 -2.42 27.38 20.20
C ARG A 169 -3.71 27.87 20.89
N ILE A 170 -4.87 27.40 20.45
CA ILE A 170 -6.18 27.79 20.99
C ILE A 170 -6.46 27.08 22.31
N VAL A 171 -6.23 25.77 22.41
CA VAL A 171 -6.49 24.98 23.63
C VAL A 171 -5.56 25.44 24.76
N SER A 172 -4.25 25.62 24.49
CA SER A 172 -3.32 26.21 25.47
C SER A 172 -3.72 27.64 25.83
N GLY A 173 -4.06 28.47 24.83
CA GLY A 173 -4.53 29.84 25.05
C GLY A 173 -5.83 29.96 25.84
N ILE A 174 -6.77 29.01 25.70
CA ILE A 174 -8.01 28.94 26.49
C ILE A 174 -7.69 28.56 27.93
N LEU A 175 -6.85 27.54 28.15
CA LEU A 175 -6.49 27.06 29.49
C LEU A 175 -5.65 28.08 30.28
N ASP A 176 -4.75 28.79 29.60
CA ASP A 176 -3.93 29.84 30.22
C ASP A 176 -4.75 31.11 30.52
N LYS A 177 -5.70 31.48 29.65
CA LYS A 177 -6.61 32.62 29.90
C LYS A 177 -7.67 32.33 30.95
N LEU A 178 -8.14 31.09 31.07
CA LEU A 178 -8.99 30.66 32.19
C LEU A 178 -8.28 30.81 33.55
N ARG A 179 -6.94 30.80 33.58
CA ARG A 179 -6.13 31.03 34.78
C ARG A 179 -5.82 32.50 35.06
N GLN A 180 -5.73 33.35 34.03
CA GLN A 180 -5.16 34.70 34.17
C GLN A 180 -6.11 35.88 33.91
N ASP A 181 -7.23 35.75 33.17
CA ASP A 181 -8.15 36.88 32.96
C ASP A 181 -9.58 36.47 32.50
N GLN A 182 -10.59 37.00 33.18
CA GLN A 182 -12.03 36.70 33.02
C GLN A 182 -12.71 37.44 31.85
N ASN A 183 -12.02 37.68 30.72
CA ASN A 183 -12.66 38.35 29.58
C ASN A 183 -13.52 37.38 28.77
N ILE A 184 -14.82 37.33 29.10
CA ILE A 184 -15.84 36.46 28.49
C ILE A 184 -15.86 36.60 26.96
N ALA A 185 -15.69 37.81 26.41
CA ALA A 185 -15.72 38.03 24.96
C ALA A 185 -14.55 37.35 24.22
N VAL A 186 -13.35 37.36 24.82
CA VAL A 186 -12.16 36.72 24.25
C VAL A 186 -12.26 35.19 24.35
N GLN A 187 -12.87 34.68 25.41
CA GLN A 187 -13.12 33.24 25.59
C GLN A 187 -14.20 32.74 24.61
N ALA A 188 -15.26 33.50 24.39
CA ALA A 188 -16.31 33.19 23.43
C ALA A 188 -15.78 33.07 21.98
N GLU A 189 -14.87 33.97 21.56
CA GLU A 189 -14.22 33.89 20.24
C GLU A 189 -13.29 32.67 20.14
N SER A 190 -12.63 32.31 21.24
CA SER A 190 -11.79 31.11 21.30
C SER A 190 -12.63 29.84 21.14
N PHE A 191 -13.83 29.77 21.75
CA PHE A 191 -14.76 28.67 21.55
C PHE A 191 -15.36 28.62 20.15
N ARG A 192 -15.64 29.76 19.54
CA ARG A 192 -16.06 29.84 18.13
C ARG A 192 -15.02 29.24 17.21
N THR A 193 -13.76 29.59 17.41
CA THR A 193 -12.65 29.04 16.61
C THR A 193 -12.44 27.55 16.87
N LEU A 194 -12.57 27.10 18.13
CA LEU A 194 -12.55 25.69 18.50
C LEU A 194 -13.66 24.89 17.77
N GLY A 195 -14.87 25.43 17.71
CA GLY A 195 -15.99 24.82 16.98
C GLY A 195 -15.72 24.68 15.48
N VAL A 196 -15.16 25.71 14.84
CA VAL A 196 -14.77 25.66 13.43
C VAL A 196 -13.70 24.59 13.18
N ASN A 197 -12.67 24.51 14.03
CA ASN A 197 -11.62 23.50 13.90
C ASN A 197 -12.19 22.09 14.06
N TYR A 198 -13.09 21.90 15.03
CA TYR A 198 -13.76 20.63 15.28
C TYR A 198 -14.64 20.19 14.10
N ALA A 199 -15.39 21.11 13.50
CA ALA A 199 -16.18 20.81 12.30
C ALA A 199 -15.28 20.43 11.12
N ALA A 200 -14.17 21.13 10.92
CA ALA A 200 -13.27 20.81 9.82
C ALA A 200 -12.52 19.48 10.04
N GLN A 201 -12.31 19.05 11.29
CA GLN A 201 -11.88 17.68 11.59
C GLN A 201 -12.87 16.62 11.08
N LEU A 202 -14.17 16.88 11.21
CA LEU A 202 -15.21 15.97 10.73
C LEU A 202 -15.18 15.81 9.20
N ASP A 203 -14.94 16.89 8.44
CA ASP A 203 -14.75 16.78 6.98
C ASP A 203 -13.48 16.01 6.63
N LEU A 204 -12.43 16.15 7.44
CA LEU A 204 -11.19 15.41 7.25
C LEU A 204 -11.38 13.90 7.48
N GLN A 205 -12.07 13.50 8.54
CA GLN A 205 -12.44 12.10 8.77
C GLN A 205 -13.23 11.51 7.59
N ARG A 206 -14.16 12.29 7.00
CA ARG A 206 -14.87 11.88 5.77
C ARG A 206 -13.91 11.64 4.61
N GLN A 207 -12.97 12.54 4.35
CA GLN A 207 -12.00 12.38 3.26
C GLN A 207 -11.17 11.12 3.41
N TYR A 208 -10.64 10.86 4.61
CA TYR A 208 -9.89 9.63 4.88
C TYR A 208 -10.74 8.36 4.73
N LEU A 209 -12.04 8.41 5.07
CA LEU A 209 -12.97 7.31 4.79
C LEU A 209 -13.19 7.10 3.29
N GLU A 210 -13.32 8.18 2.51
CA GLU A 210 -13.43 8.09 1.05
C GLU A 210 -12.18 7.52 0.42
N TYR A 211 -11.00 7.99 0.84
CA TYR A 211 -9.71 7.47 0.38
C TYR A 211 -9.58 5.98 0.71
N ALA A 212 -9.89 5.59 1.95
CA ALA A 212 -9.84 4.18 2.36
C ALA A 212 -10.86 3.30 1.62
N ASN A 213 -12.06 3.82 1.30
CA ASN A 213 -13.04 3.10 0.48
C ASN A 213 -12.54 2.90 -0.96
N ALA A 214 -11.86 3.88 -1.52
CA ALA A 214 -11.26 3.77 -2.84
C ALA A 214 -10.08 2.77 -2.84
N LEU A 215 -9.22 2.80 -1.82
CA LEU A 215 -8.16 1.79 -1.61
C LEU A 215 -8.73 0.38 -1.53
N HIS A 216 -9.75 0.18 -0.70
CA HIS A 216 -10.42 -1.11 -0.54
C HIS A 216 -10.95 -1.64 -1.88
N SER A 217 -11.56 -0.76 -2.69
CA SER A 217 -12.10 -1.12 -4.01
C SER A 217 -10.99 -1.44 -5.01
N GLY A 218 -9.90 -0.67 -5.01
CA GLY A 218 -8.74 -0.89 -5.88
C GLY A 218 -7.98 -2.18 -5.57
N ILE A 219 -7.83 -2.50 -4.28
CA ILE A 219 -7.22 -3.75 -3.81
C ILE A 219 -8.12 -4.95 -4.16
N ALA A 220 -9.43 -4.83 -3.94
CA ALA A 220 -10.38 -5.88 -4.31
C ALA A 220 -10.34 -6.17 -5.82
N LEU A 221 -10.19 -5.14 -6.66
CA LEU A 221 -10.01 -5.30 -8.10
C LEU A 221 -8.70 -6.04 -8.43
N ALA A 222 -7.60 -5.69 -7.78
CA ALA A 222 -6.31 -6.37 -7.98
C ALA A 222 -6.36 -7.85 -7.58
N LEU A 223 -7.04 -8.18 -6.47
CA LEU A 223 -7.29 -9.56 -6.03
C LEU A 223 -8.16 -10.34 -7.02
N ALA A 224 -9.24 -9.73 -7.52
CA ALA A 224 -10.20 -10.38 -8.43
C ALA A 224 -9.69 -10.52 -9.87
N GLY A 225 -8.82 -9.61 -10.31
CA GLY A 225 -8.27 -9.54 -11.67
C GLY A 225 -6.95 -10.30 -11.85
N SER A 226 -6.54 -11.12 -10.88
CA SER A 226 -5.17 -11.60 -10.73
C SER A 226 -4.70 -12.52 -11.89
N GLU A 227 -4.25 -11.90 -12.99
CA GLU A 227 -3.39 -12.53 -14.00
C GLU A 227 -2.13 -13.14 -13.37
N ARG A 228 -1.67 -12.58 -12.24
CA ARG A 228 -0.56 -13.13 -11.46
C ARG A 228 -0.85 -14.58 -11.01
N ASN A 229 -2.04 -14.87 -10.50
CA ASN A 229 -2.47 -16.24 -10.18
C ASN A 229 -2.53 -17.15 -11.42
N ARG A 230 -2.84 -16.63 -12.62
CA ARG A 230 -2.81 -17.43 -13.85
C ARG A 230 -1.39 -17.88 -14.22
N MET A 231 -0.37 -17.09 -13.87
CA MET A 231 1.04 -17.45 -14.07
C MET A 231 1.48 -18.61 -13.16
N SER A 232 0.78 -18.85 -12.05
CA SER A 232 1.03 -20.01 -11.19
C SER A 232 0.26 -21.29 -11.61
N ASN A 233 -0.51 -21.25 -12.71
CA ASN A 233 -1.28 -22.41 -13.16
C ASN A 233 -0.46 -23.29 -14.12
N PRO A 234 -0.16 -24.57 -13.78
CA PRO A 234 0.62 -25.47 -14.62
C PRO A 234 -0.02 -25.69 -16.00
N MET A 235 -1.35 -25.67 -16.10
CA MET A 235 -2.09 -25.89 -17.36
C MET A 235 -1.96 -24.76 -18.37
N ALA A 236 -1.47 -23.58 -17.96
CA ALA A 236 -1.19 -22.47 -18.89
C ALA A 236 -0.02 -22.80 -19.82
N TYR A 237 0.89 -23.66 -19.38
CA TYR A 237 2.20 -23.89 -20.00
C TYR A 237 2.19 -25.03 -21.01
N ALA A 238 3.01 -24.90 -22.05
CA ALA A 238 3.14 -25.88 -23.12
C ALA A 238 3.87 -27.14 -22.62
N SER A 239 4.96 -26.99 -21.84
CA SER A 239 5.73 -28.15 -21.35
C SER A 239 4.87 -29.08 -20.51
N PHE A 240 4.10 -28.53 -19.57
CA PHE A 240 3.20 -29.33 -18.73
C PHE A 240 2.11 -30.03 -19.53
N ARG A 241 1.52 -29.36 -20.52
CA ARG A 241 0.52 -29.97 -21.41
C ARG A 241 1.13 -31.11 -22.25
N SER A 242 2.38 -30.98 -22.69
CA SER A 242 3.09 -32.07 -23.37
C SER A 242 3.30 -33.25 -22.44
N ILE A 243 3.82 -33.02 -21.22
CA ILE A 243 4.04 -34.07 -20.21
C ILE A 243 2.74 -34.81 -19.91
N VAL A 244 1.63 -34.10 -19.70
CA VAL A 244 0.31 -34.70 -19.47
C VAL A 244 -0.14 -35.54 -20.67
N THR A 245 0.10 -35.08 -21.90
CA THR A 245 -0.27 -35.81 -23.11
C THR A 245 0.56 -37.08 -23.27
N ASP A 246 1.86 -37.00 -23.02
CA ASP A 246 2.77 -38.13 -23.09
C ASP A 246 2.47 -39.17 -21.99
N ALA A 247 2.13 -38.71 -20.78
CA ALA A 247 1.70 -39.57 -19.70
C ALA A 247 0.37 -40.28 -20.03
N ARG A 248 -0.59 -39.59 -20.64
CA ARG A 248 -1.86 -40.19 -21.08
C ARG A 248 -1.64 -41.30 -22.11
N ARG A 249 -0.71 -41.09 -23.04
CA ARG A 249 -0.39 -42.03 -24.12
C ARG A 249 0.06 -43.41 -23.61
N VAL A 250 0.77 -43.44 -22.47
CA VAL A 250 1.31 -44.68 -21.89
C VAL A 250 0.52 -45.19 -20.67
N SER A 251 -0.59 -44.53 -20.33
CA SER A 251 -1.40 -44.86 -19.15
C SER A 251 -2.65 -45.65 -19.51
N THR A 252 -3.04 -46.57 -18.63
CA THR A 252 -4.33 -47.29 -18.70
C THR A 252 -5.54 -46.35 -18.51
N PRO A 253 -6.76 -46.74 -18.90
CA PRO A 253 -7.96 -45.94 -18.66
C PRO A 253 -8.16 -45.52 -17.19
N LEU A 254 -7.84 -46.42 -16.24
CA LEU A 254 -7.90 -46.13 -14.81
C LEU A 254 -6.86 -45.08 -14.38
N GLN A 255 -5.62 -45.21 -14.87
CA GLN A 255 -4.56 -44.23 -14.63
C GLN A 255 -4.90 -42.87 -15.26
N GLN A 256 -5.50 -42.85 -16.46
CA GLN A 256 -5.98 -41.63 -17.09
C GLN A 256 -7.10 -40.94 -16.28
N ALA A 257 -8.03 -41.71 -15.70
CA ALA A 257 -9.05 -41.18 -14.80
C ALA A 257 -8.43 -40.56 -13.54
N ARG A 258 -7.42 -41.23 -12.95
CA ARG A 258 -6.65 -40.69 -11.82
C ARG A 258 -5.92 -39.39 -12.18
N LEU A 259 -5.26 -39.36 -13.34
CA LEU A 259 -4.59 -38.17 -13.87
C LEU A 259 -5.58 -37.01 -14.06
N ASN A 260 -6.73 -37.26 -14.67
CA ASN A 260 -7.76 -36.23 -14.84
C ASN A 260 -8.30 -35.72 -13.50
N SER A 261 -8.42 -36.59 -12.49
CA SER A 261 -8.79 -36.18 -11.13
C SER A 261 -7.73 -35.27 -10.49
N MET A 262 -6.44 -35.59 -10.67
CA MET A 262 -5.33 -34.76 -10.18
C MET A 262 -5.25 -33.40 -10.88
N LEU A 263 -5.62 -33.34 -12.16
CA LEU A 263 -5.60 -32.11 -12.96
C LEU A 263 -6.84 -31.22 -12.77
N LYS A 264 -7.92 -31.76 -12.20
CA LYS A 264 -9.19 -31.05 -12.00
C LYS A 264 -9.06 -29.68 -11.30
N PRO A 265 -8.22 -29.50 -10.26
CA PRO A 265 -8.04 -28.19 -9.62
C PRO A 265 -7.45 -27.10 -10.55
N PHE A 266 -6.78 -27.50 -11.62
CA PHE A 266 -6.08 -26.59 -12.55
C PHE A 266 -6.85 -26.36 -13.85
N GLY A 267 -7.87 -27.19 -14.11
CA GLY A 267 -8.48 -27.37 -15.43
C GLY A 267 -9.72 -26.52 -15.69
N ASP A 268 -9.58 -25.19 -15.66
CA ASP A 268 -10.43 -24.25 -16.43
C ASP A 268 -9.86 -22.82 -16.39
N LEU A 269 -8.95 -22.48 -17.32
CA LEU A 269 -8.32 -21.14 -17.37
C LEU A 269 -9.32 -20.00 -17.68
N VAL A 270 -10.48 -20.31 -18.26
CA VAL A 270 -11.49 -19.32 -18.68
C VAL A 270 -12.44 -18.95 -17.54
N THR A 271 -12.72 -19.90 -16.62
CA THR A 271 -13.52 -19.64 -15.39
C THR A 271 -12.67 -19.49 -14.12
N ALA A 272 -11.35 -19.75 -14.18
CA ALA A 272 -10.40 -19.52 -13.08
C ALA A 272 -10.06 -18.04 -12.87
N SER A 273 -11.07 -17.19 -12.66
CA SER A 273 -10.88 -15.93 -11.94
C SER A 273 -10.79 -16.14 -10.42
N LEU A 274 -11.13 -17.34 -9.92
CA LEU A 274 -11.25 -17.64 -8.48
C LEU A 274 -10.45 -18.86 -8.00
N ASN A 275 -9.93 -19.70 -8.91
CA ASN A 275 -9.12 -20.87 -8.52
C ASN A 275 -7.66 -20.45 -8.39
N VAL A 276 -7.35 -19.82 -7.26
CA VAL A 276 -5.97 -19.58 -6.82
C VAL A 276 -5.28 -20.95 -6.70
N VAL A 277 -4.24 -21.19 -7.49
CA VAL A 277 -3.34 -22.30 -7.21
C VAL A 277 -2.60 -21.92 -5.95
N SER A 278 -3.08 -22.41 -4.80
CA SER A 278 -2.42 -22.14 -3.54
C SER A 278 -1.17 -23.01 -3.41
N ALA A 279 -0.21 -22.59 -2.57
CA ALA A 279 0.92 -23.43 -2.16
C ALA A 279 0.47 -24.81 -1.64
N GLY A 280 -0.69 -24.87 -0.98
CA GLY A 280 -1.30 -26.12 -0.54
C GLY A 280 -1.80 -26.99 -1.69
N ALA A 281 -2.46 -26.41 -2.70
CA ALA A 281 -2.93 -27.14 -3.87
C ALA A 281 -1.77 -27.67 -4.73
N TYR A 282 -0.70 -26.88 -4.88
CA TYR A 282 0.50 -27.28 -5.59
C TYR A 282 1.23 -28.43 -4.88
N SER A 283 1.50 -28.30 -3.57
CA SER A 283 2.20 -29.36 -2.81
C SER A 283 1.42 -30.67 -2.77
N ALA A 284 0.09 -30.61 -2.66
CA ALA A 284 -0.79 -31.77 -2.73
C ALA A 284 -0.84 -32.42 -4.14
N PHE A 285 -0.39 -31.71 -5.18
CA PHE A 285 -0.36 -32.18 -6.56
C PHE A 285 1.03 -32.68 -6.99
N ALA A 286 2.08 -31.90 -6.72
CA ALA A 286 3.40 -32.07 -7.33
C ALA A 286 4.01 -33.45 -7.04
N GLU A 287 4.07 -33.88 -5.78
CA GLU A 287 4.65 -35.18 -5.40
C GLU A 287 3.81 -36.39 -5.87
N PRO A 288 2.47 -36.38 -5.72
CA PRO A 288 1.63 -37.42 -6.31
C PRO A 288 1.74 -37.50 -7.84
N PHE A 289 1.91 -36.36 -8.52
CA PHE A 289 2.08 -36.33 -9.97
C PHE A 289 3.43 -36.90 -10.42
N LYS A 290 4.54 -36.54 -9.74
CA LYS A 290 5.86 -37.17 -9.98
C LYS A 290 5.79 -38.68 -9.78
N SER A 291 5.16 -39.12 -8.69
CA SER A 291 4.97 -40.55 -8.39
C SER A 291 4.13 -41.25 -9.47
N PHE A 292 3.08 -40.58 -9.96
CA PHE A 292 2.26 -41.06 -11.05
C PHE A 292 3.09 -41.23 -12.33
N LEU A 293 3.88 -40.23 -12.73
CA LEU A 293 4.75 -40.31 -13.91
C LEU A 293 5.74 -41.47 -13.79
N ALA A 294 6.42 -41.60 -12.64
CA ALA A 294 7.33 -42.71 -12.39
C ALA A 294 6.63 -44.07 -12.56
N SER A 295 5.40 -44.21 -12.06
CA SER A 295 4.62 -45.44 -12.21
C SER A 295 4.15 -45.69 -13.65
N SER A 296 3.70 -44.66 -14.37
CA SER A 296 3.18 -44.80 -15.74
C SER A 296 4.27 -45.17 -16.74
N PHE A 297 5.52 -44.75 -16.50
CA PHE A 297 6.67 -45.10 -17.33
C PHE A 297 7.47 -46.30 -16.79
N ASP A 298 6.98 -47.00 -15.76
CA ASP A 298 7.60 -48.25 -15.31
C ASP A 298 7.24 -49.43 -16.22
N LYS A 299 8.24 -50.27 -16.51
CA LYS A 299 8.17 -51.42 -17.41
C LYS A 299 7.12 -52.43 -17.01
N SER A 300 6.86 -52.58 -15.71
CA SER A 300 5.77 -53.44 -15.23
C SER A 300 4.41 -52.90 -15.69
N ASN A 301 4.17 -51.60 -15.52
CA ASN A 301 2.86 -50.99 -15.74
C ASN A 301 2.51 -50.78 -17.22
N TYR A 302 3.43 -50.28 -18.06
CA TYR A 302 3.10 -50.02 -19.46
C TYR A 302 3.06 -51.29 -20.34
N ASN A 303 3.68 -52.39 -19.88
CA ASN A 303 3.55 -53.69 -20.56
C ASN A 303 2.17 -54.31 -20.36
N ASP A 304 1.62 -54.18 -19.15
CA ASP A 304 0.31 -54.69 -18.77
C ASP A 304 -0.85 -53.79 -19.23
N ALA A 305 -0.54 -52.57 -19.70
CA ALA A 305 -1.52 -51.57 -20.13
C ALA A 305 -2.15 -51.79 -21.51
N GLY A 306 -1.83 -52.89 -22.22
CA GLY A 306 -2.39 -53.19 -23.54
C GLY A 306 -1.98 -52.21 -24.65
N LEU A 307 -0.86 -51.50 -24.47
CA LEU A 307 -0.37 -50.46 -25.39
C LEU A 307 0.11 -51.01 -26.74
N SER A 308 0.08 -50.16 -27.77
CA SER A 308 0.65 -50.49 -29.08
C SER A 308 2.17 -50.67 -28.99
N ARG A 309 2.76 -51.39 -29.95
CA ARG A 309 4.24 -51.56 -30.04
C ARG A 309 4.96 -50.21 -30.16
N ALA A 310 4.33 -49.22 -30.80
CA ALA A 310 4.89 -47.88 -30.94
C ALA A 310 4.92 -47.14 -29.59
N ASP A 311 3.86 -47.26 -28.79
CA ASP A 311 3.75 -46.57 -27.50
C ASP A 311 4.65 -47.20 -26.42
N ARG A 312 4.85 -48.53 -26.48
CA ARG A 312 5.86 -49.20 -25.61
C ARG A 312 7.28 -48.73 -25.91
N LYS A 313 7.66 -48.65 -27.19
CA LYS A 313 8.97 -48.11 -27.59
C LYS A 313 9.12 -46.64 -27.19
N PHE A 314 8.05 -45.88 -27.28
CA PHE A 314 8.02 -44.48 -26.82
C PHE A 314 8.28 -44.38 -25.32
N ALA A 315 7.60 -45.19 -24.50
CA ALA A 315 7.80 -45.23 -23.05
C ALA A 315 9.25 -45.58 -22.67
N GLU A 316 9.82 -46.59 -23.32
CA GLU A 316 11.21 -47.04 -23.08
C GLU A 316 12.26 -45.97 -23.40
N HIS A 317 12.07 -45.20 -24.48
CA HIS A 317 13.05 -44.20 -24.92
C HIS A 317 12.88 -42.84 -24.24
N ASN A 318 11.64 -42.46 -23.89
CA ASN A 318 11.34 -41.09 -23.46
C ASN A 318 10.95 -40.98 -21.98
N GLY A 319 10.68 -42.09 -21.28
CA GLY A 319 10.17 -42.05 -19.90
C GLY A 319 11.07 -41.29 -18.91
N LEU A 320 12.38 -41.57 -18.92
CA LEU A 320 13.33 -40.84 -18.07
C LEU A 320 13.38 -39.35 -18.40
N LYS A 321 13.38 -39.01 -19.69
CA LYS A 321 13.40 -37.62 -20.15
C LYS A 321 12.14 -36.86 -19.72
N ILE A 322 10.97 -37.46 -19.90
CA ILE A 322 9.68 -36.87 -19.49
C ILE A 322 9.62 -36.65 -17.98
N TYR A 323 10.14 -37.60 -17.19
CA TYR A 323 10.23 -37.43 -15.74
C TYR A 323 11.14 -36.27 -15.35
N GLN A 324 12.33 -36.17 -15.94
CA GLN A 324 13.26 -35.06 -15.71
C GLN A 324 12.69 -33.70 -16.14
N ASP A 325 12.03 -33.66 -17.31
CA ASP A 325 11.36 -32.46 -17.80
C ASP A 325 10.22 -32.03 -16.86
N ALA A 326 9.47 -32.99 -16.29
CA ALA A 326 8.43 -32.72 -15.30
C ALA A 326 8.99 -32.23 -13.97
N GLU A 327 10.07 -32.82 -13.48
CA GLU A 327 10.73 -32.38 -12.24
C GLU A 327 11.26 -30.94 -12.38
N ARG A 328 11.93 -30.64 -13.51
CA ARG A 328 12.40 -29.29 -13.83
C ARG A 328 11.22 -28.31 -13.89
N PHE A 329 10.19 -28.60 -14.69
CA PHE A 329 9.04 -27.72 -14.85
C PHE A 329 8.34 -27.45 -13.51
N LEU A 330 8.14 -28.48 -12.69
CA LEU A 330 7.51 -28.31 -11.37
C LEU A 330 8.36 -27.42 -10.47
N ALA A 331 9.68 -27.60 -10.43
CA ALA A 331 10.57 -26.74 -9.64
C ALA A 331 10.58 -25.28 -10.13
N GLU A 332 10.51 -25.04 -11.44
CA GLU A 332 10.35 -23.71 -12.03
C GLU A 332 9.01 -23.07 -11.62
N LEU A 333 7.92 -23.84 -11.67
CA LEU A 333 6.59 -23.39 -11.26
C LEU A 333 6.50 -23.13 -9.75
N GLU A 334 7.21 -23.89 -8.91
CA GLU A 334 7.25 -23.68 -7.46
C GLU A 334 7.90 -22.33 -7.09
N LYS A 335 8.95 -21.93 -7.82
CA LYS A 335 9.57 -20.61 -7.66
C LYS A 335 8.58 -19.49 -7.96
N GLU A 336 7.84 -19.63 -9.05
CA GLU A 336 6.79 -18.67 -9.42
C GLU A 336 5.70 -18.60 -8.35
N LEU A 337 5.19 -19.75 -7.93
CA LEU A 337 4.13 -19.87 -6.93
C LEU A 337 4.51 -19.21 -5.61
N THR A 338 5.77 -19.36 -5.19
CA THR A 338 6.29 -18.74 -3.96
C THR A 338 6.22 -17.22 -4.04
N GLN A 339 6.55 -16.63 -5.19
CA GLN A 339 6.45 -15.18 -5.41
C GLN A 339 4.99 -14.72 -5.42
N VAL A 340 4.10 -15.45 -6.11
CA VAL A 340 2.67 -15.13 -6.16
C VAL A 340 2.04 -15.18 -4.77
N ALA A 341 2.32 -16.24 -3.99
CA ALA A 341 1.80 -16.40 -2.64
C ALA A 341 2.30 -15.30 -1.69
N ALA A 342 3.55 -14.85 -1.82
CA ALA A 342 4.07 -13.74 -1.03
C ALA A 342 3.32 -12.42 -1.32
N LEU A 343 3.09 -12.11 -2.59
CA LEU A 343 2.34 -10.92 -3.02
C LEU A 343 0.87 -10.99 -2.58
N ASP A 344 0.21 -12.13 -2.73
CA ASP A 344 -1.19 -12.32 -2.31
C ASP A 344 -1.33 -12.15 -0.79
N ASN A 345 -0.41 -12.70 0.00
CA ASN A 345 -0.39 -12.52 1.45
C ASN A 345 -0.18 -11.06 1.85
N GLU A 346 0.73 -10.35 1.18
CA GLU A 346 0.96 -8.91 1.39
C GLU A 346 -0.31 -8.11 1.08
N LEU A 347 -0.95 -8.36 -0.06
CA LEU A 347 -2.18 -7.69 -0.47
C LEU A 347 -3.35 -7.96 0.49
N ILE A 348 -3.50 -9.19 0.98
CA ILE A 348 -4.50 -9.54 2.01
C ILE A 348 -4.24 -8.79 3.32
N ASN A 349 -2.98 -8.64 3.73
CA ASN A 349 -2.64 -7.92 4.95
C ASN A 349 -2.91 -6.42 4.82
N ILE A 350 -2.63 -5.84 3.64
CA ILE A 350 -3.01 -4.45 3.33
C ILE A 350 -4.53 -4.30 3.39
N GLN A 351 -5.29 -5.22 2.78
CA GLN A 351 -6.76 -5.19 2.79
C GLN A 351 -7.32 -5.22 4.22
N LYS A 352 -6.78 -6.09 5.09
CA LYS A 352 -7.16 -6.14 6.52
C LYS A 352 -6.86 -4.82 7.23
N SER A 353 -5.73 -4.20 6.92
CA SER A 353 -5.33 -2.92 7.52
C SER A 353 -6.28 -1.79 7.09
N VAL A 354 -6.66 -1.75 5.81
CA VAL A 354 -7.66 -0.82 5.27
C VAL A 354 -9.03 -1.03 5.93
N ASP A 355 -9.48 -2.28 6.08
CA ASP A 355 -10.77 -2.58 6.71
C ASP A 355 -10.81 -2.22 8.19
N ASN A 356 -9.72 -2.46 8.93
CA ASN A 356 -9.59 -2.03 10.32
C ASN A 356 -9.60 -0.51 10.43
N PHE A 357 -8.83 0.18 9.58
CA PHE A 357 -8.81 1.64 9.53
C PHE A 357 -10.19 2.23 9.28
N ARG A 358 -10.93 1.71 8.29
CA ARG A 358 -12.31 2.14 7.98
C ARG A 358 -13.25 1.97 9.17
N ARG A 359 -13.17 0.84 9.88
CA ARG A 359 -14.02 0.56 11.05
C ARG A 359 -13.72 1.51 12.21
N GLU A 360 -12.45 1.72 12.54
CA GLU A 360 -12.07 2.63 13.61
C GLU A 360 -12.42 4.07 13.26
N LEU A 361 -12.22 4.50 12.02
CA LEU A 361 -12.56 5.86 11.59
C LEU A 361 -14.07 6.11 11.53
N ASP A 362 -14.91 5.13 11.13
CA ASP A 362 -16.38 5.23 11.25
C ASP A 362 -16.84 5.34 12.71
N LYS A 363 -16.24 4.56 13.60
CA LYS A 363 -16.51 4.63 15.04
C LYS A 363 -16.11 6.00 15.60
N GLN A 364 -14.98 6.54 15.16
CA GLN A 364 -14.54 7.88 15.52
C GLN A 364 -15.53 8.94 15.01
N LEU A 365 -15.88 8.93 13.71
CA LEU A 365 -16.87 9.83 13.12
C LEU A 365 -18.17 9.91 13.94
N ARG A 366 -18.68 8.76 14.38
CA ARG A 366 -19.87 8.68 15.25
C ARG A 366 -19.64 9.32 16.62
N ALA A 367 -18.46 9.10 17.23
CA ALA A 367 -18.09 9.71 18.51
C ALA A 367 -17.93 11.24 18.37
N THR A 368 -17.30 11.70 17.29
CA THR A 368 -17.12 13.13 16.97
C THR A 368 -18.48 13.84 16.85
N LEU A 369 -19.40 13.26 16.07
CA LEU A 369 -20.77 13.76 15.92
C LEU A 369 -21.54 13.78 17.26
N GLN A 370 -21.41 12.72 18.06
CA GLN A 370 -22.09 12.62 19.35
C GLN A 370 -21.58 13.69 20.34
N HIS A 371 -20.28 13.97 20.34
CA HIS A 371 -19.70 15.01 21.21
C HIS A 371 -20.11 16.43 20.80
N ALA A 372 -20.40 16.66 19.51
CA ALA A 372 -21.04 17.86 18.99
C ALA A 372 -22.57 17.90 19.20
N SER A 373 -23.11 17.07 20.09
CA SER A 373 -24.54 16.98 20.41
C SER A 373 -25.44 16.66 19.20
N MET A 374 -24.88 16.03 18.15
CA MET A 374 -25.67 15.60 17.00
C MET A 374 -26.44 14.32 17.33
N ALA A 375 -27.66 14.20 16.77
CA ALA A 375 -28.47 13.00 16.97
C ALA A 375 -27.72 11.74 16.52
N ARG A 376 -27.73 10.70 17.36
CA ARG A 376 -27.15 9.38 17.07
C ARG A 376 -28.05 8.63 16.08
N SER A 377 -28.09 9.11 14.84
CA SER A 377 -28.93 8.57 13.77
C SER A 377 -28.08 8.23 12.55
N GLN A 378 -28.53 7.24 11.78
CA GLN A 378 -27.89 6.89 10.51
C GLN A 378 -28.04 8.01 9.48
N GLU A 379 -29.04 8.87 9.62
CA GLU A 379 -29.24 10.05 8.78
C GLU A 379 -28.14 11.08 9.00
N THR A 380 -27.77 11.36 10.26
CA THR A 380 -26.69 12.29 10.61
C THR A 380 -25.36 11.82 10.02
N VAL A 381 -25.07 10.52 10.14
CA VAL A 381 -23.85 9.91 9.56
C VAL A 381 -23.89 9.99 8.02
N SER A 382 -25.04 9.70 7.41
CA SER A 382 -25.21 9.82 5.95
C SER A 382 -25.03 11.25 5.44
N ARG A 383 -25.47 12.26 6.21
CA ARG A 383 -25.24 13.67 5.89
C ARG A 383 -23.76 14.04 5.99
N ALA A 384 -23.05 13.54 7.01
CA ALA A 384 -21.61 13.74 7.15
C ALA A 384 -20.83 13.13 5.99
N LEU A 385 -21.23 11.96 5.51
CA LEU A 385 -20.64 11.25 4.39
C LEU A 385 -21.26 11.60 3.02
N SER A 386 -22.08 12.64 2.97
CA SER A 386 -22.80 13.00 1.73
C SER A 386 -21.84 13.50 0.66
N LYS A 387 -22.11 13.14 -0.60
CA LYS A 387 -21.42 13.73 -1.75
C LYS A 387 -21.86 15.18 -2.04
N ASP A 388 -23.01 15.59 -1.52
CA ASP A 388 -23.52 16.96 -1.65
C ASP A 388 -22.81 17.93 -0.68
N GLU A 389 -22.10 18.91 -1.25
CA GLU A 389 -21.35 19.92 -0.52
C GLU A 389 -22.24 20.83 0.34
N MET A 390 -23.45 21.17 -0.12
CA MET A 390 -24.35 22.03 0.67
C MET A 390 -24.84 21.33 1.92
N ALA A 391 -25.24 20.05 1.80
CA ALA A 391 -25.62 19.22 2.94
C ALA A 391 -24.48 19.06 3.94
N ARG A 392 -23.24 18.85 3.46
CA ARG A 392 -22.05 18.79 4.32
C ARG A 392 -21.79 20.10 5.03
N LYS A 393 -21.73 21.21 4.32
CA LYS A 393 -21.44 22.53 4.89
C LYS A 393 -22.44 22.91 5.97
N LYS A 394 -23.74 22.66 5.74
CA LYS A 394 -24.77 22.87 6.75
C LYS A 394 -24.53 22.05 8.02
N LEU A 395 -24.18 20.77 7.88
CA LEU A 395 -23.84 19.93 9.03
C LEU A 395 -22.60 20.45 9.78
N MET A 396 -21.57 20.92 9.05
CA MET A 396 -20.37 21.50 9.65
C MET A 396 -20.68 22.77 10.45
N ASP A 397 -21.55 23.63 9.91
CA ASP A 397 -22.00 24.84 10.59
C ASP A 397 -22.80 24.48 11.87
N ASP A 398 -23.68 23.48 11.81
CA ASP A 398 -24.43 22.96 12.97
C ASP A 398 -23.47 22.40 14.05
N VAL A 399 -22.46 21.62 13.64
CA VAL A 399 -21.44 21.06 14.53
C VAL A 399 -20.62 22.17 15.19
N ALA A 400 -20.09 23.12 14.41
CA ALA A 400 -19.32 24.25 14.94
C ALA A 400 -20.15 25.11 15.90
N GLY A 401 -21.41 25.36 15.54
CA GLY A 401 -22.38 26.06 16.38
C GLY A 401 -22.61 25.35 17.71
N ASN A 402 -22.89 24.04 17.69
CA ASN A 402 -23.14 23.26 18.90
C ASN A 402 -21.94 23.23 19.84
N ILE A 403 -20.73 23.00 19.33
CA ILE A 403 -19.51 23.04 20.15
C ILE A 403 -19.36 24.39 20.86
N THR A 404 -19.55 25.47 20.10
CA THR A 404 -19.44 26.84 20.59
C THR A 404 -20.52 27.15 21.64
N LEU A 405 -21.76 26.73 21.40
CA LEU A 405 -22.90 26.96 22.28
C LEU A 405 -22.74 26.19 23.60
N THR A 406 -22.34 24.92 23.56
CA THR A 406 -22.13 24.10 24.75
C THR A 406 -21.00 24.65 25.62
N ALA A 407 -19.86 25.03 25.02
CA ALA A 407 -18.76 25.64 25.77
C ALA A 407 -19.17 26.99 26.40
N ASN A 408 -19.89 27.84 25.67
CA ASN A 408 -20.38 29.11 26.19
C ASN A 408 -21.42 28.95 27.31
N SER A 409 -22.29 27.92 27.25
CA SER A 409 -23.26 27.63 28.31
C SER A 409 -22.55 27.30 29.62
N TYR A 410 -21.54 26.42 29.61
CA TYR A 410 -20.77 26.12 30.82
C TYR A 410 -20.00 27.32 31.37
N LEU A 411 -19.47 28.18 30.49
CA LEU A 411 -18.81 29.41 30.89
C LEU A 411 -19.79 30.39 31.57
N ASN A 412 -20.96 30.63 30.96
CA ASN A 412 -21.95 31.58 31.47
C ASN A 412 -22.63 31.08 32.76
N GLU A 413 -22.76 29.77 32.94
CA GLU A 413 -23.29 29.14 34.15
C GLU A 413 -22.26 29.09 35.30
N GLY A 414 -21.00 29.48 35.06
CA GLY A 414 -19.92 29.40 36.03
C GLY A 414 -19.49 27.96 36.36
N ASN A 415 -19.83 26.99 35.49
CA ASN A 415 -19.54 25.58 35.69
C ASN A 415 -18.16 25.21 35.13
N ASN A 416 -17.12 25.73 35.76
CA ASN A 416 -15.73 25.60 35.31
C ASN A 416 -15.27 24.14 35.20
N THR A 417 -15.78 23.24 36.04
CA THR A 417 -15.42 21.81 36.01
C THR A 417 -15.94 21.13 34.75
N GLU A 418 -17.20 21.34 34.38
CA GLU A 418 -17.78 20.77 33.16
C GLU A 418 -17.21 21.43 31.91
N LEU A 419 -16.92 22.74 31.96
CA LEU A 419 -16.22 23.44 30.88
C LEU A 419 -14.85 22.82 30.59
N ILE A 420 -14.03 22.59 31.63
CA ILE A 420 -12.71 21.98 31.47
C ILE A 420 -12.83 20.55 30.94
N ARG A 421 -13.75 19.73 31.49
CA ARG A 421 -13.99 18.36 30.99
C ARG A 421 -14.39 18.36 29.52
N TYR A 422 -15.26 19.29 29.13
CA TYR A 422 -15.72 19.42 27.76
C TYR A 422 -14.58 19.79 26.82
N ILE A 423 -13.77 20.80 27.17
CA ILE A 423 -12.61 21.23 26.37
C ILE A 423 -11.57 20.11 26.25
N LEU A 424 -11.27 19.41 27.35
CA LEU A 424 -10.32 18.29 27.34
C LEU A 424 -10.79 17.18 26.40
N LYS A 425 -12.09 16.84 26.43
CA LYS A 425 -12.64 15.84 25.52
C LYS A 425 -12.63 16.31 24.06
N THR A 426 -12.92 17.58 23.80
CA THR A 426 -12.80 18.17 22.44
C THR A 426 -11.36 18.07 21.94
N SER A 427 -10.38 18.38 22.78
CA SER A 427 -8.94 18.22 22.48
C SER A 427 -8.57 16.76 22.21
N GLU A 428 -9.05 15.83 23.03
CA GLU A 428 -8.80 14.39 22.84
C GLU A 428 -9.33 13.90 21.48
N GLN A 429 -10.56 14.30 21.11
CA GLN A 429 -11.12 13.94 19.81
C GLN A 429 -10.26 14.49 18.67
N LEU A 430 -9.78 15.72 18.80
CA LEU A 430 -8.95 16.36 17.80
C LEU A 430 -7.53 15.76 17.72
N GLU A 431 -6.90 15.38 18.83
CA GLU A 431 -5.58 14.70 18.86
C GLU A 431 -5.59 13.35 18.14
N GLN A 432 -6.71 12.64 18.15
CA GLN A 432 -6.88 11.39 17.38
C GLN A 432 -6.67 11.60 15.88
N THR A 433 -6.63 12.87 15.42
CA THR A 433 -6.26 13.26 14.07
C THR A 433 -4.90 12.81 13.61
N GLN A 434 -3.89 12.96 14.44
CA GLN A 434 -2.56 12.54 14.04
C GLN A 434 -2.50 11.02 13.87
N SER A 435 -3.17 10.29 14.76
CA SER A 435 -3.18 8.81 14.74
C SER A 435 -3.73 8.24 13.44
N TYR A 436 -4.83 8.78 12.89
CA TYR A 436 -5.35 8.27 11.62
C TYR A 436 -4.50 8.70 10.41
N LYS A 437 -3.86 9.87 10.44
CA LYS A 437 -2.92 10.29 9.39
C LYS A 437 -1.75 9.30 9.32
N ASP A 438 -1.17 8.99 10.47
CA ASP A 438 -0.03 8.07 10.58
C ASP A 438 -0.42 6.65 10.15
N GLN A 439 -1.57 6.15 10.59
CA GLN A 439 -2.08 4.85 10.14
C GLN A 439 -2.33 4.81 8.63
N PHE A 440 -2.88 5.88 8.06
CA PHE A 440 -3.11 5.96 6.62
C PHE A 440 -1.80 6.06 5.83
N ASN A 441 -0.79 6.78 6.35
CA ASN A 441 0.55 6.81 5.78
C ASN A 441 1.21 5.42 5.80
N GLN A 442 1.01 4.63 6.86
CA GLN A 442 1.48 3.24 6.92
C GLN A 442 0.79 2.36 5.87
N ILE A 443 -0.53 2.47 5.72
CA ILE A 443 -1.31 1.73 4.71
C ILE A 443 -0.83 2.09 3.30
N THR A 444 -0.71 3.38 3.01
CA THR A 444 -0.29 3.85 1.67
C THR A 444 1.16 3.49 1.37
N SER A 445 2.06 3.55 2.36
CA SER A 445 3.44 3.04 2.25
C SER A 445 3.47 1.55 1.89
N ALA A 446 2.62 0.74 2.53
CA ALA A 446 2.49 -0.68 2.23
C ALA A 446 1.94 -0.93 0.83
N VAL A 447 0.95 -0.15 0.37
CA VAL A 447 0.41 -0.23 -1.00
C VAL A 447 1.48 0.10 -2.04
N LEU A 448 2.24 1.17 -1.84
CA LEU A 448 3.33 1.57 -2.75
C LEU A 448 4.42 0.49 -2.80
N THR A 449 4.83 -0.02 -1.64
CA THR A 449 5.81 -1.11 -1.53
C THR A 449 5.32 -2.37 -2.26
N TYR A 450 4.06 -2.74 -2.07
CA TYR A 450 3.43 -3.86 -2.79
C TYR A 450 3.48 -3.65 -4.31
N TYR A 451 3.16 -2.44 -4.78
CA TYR A 451 3.22 -2.14 -6.21
C TYR A 451 4.62 -2.24 -6.80
N ASP A 452 5.65 -1.74 -6.09
CA ASP A 452 7.05 -1.84 -6.49
C ASP A 452 7.49 -3.32 -6.56
N ARG A 453 7.18 -4.11 -5.53
CA ARG A 453 7.48 -5.55 -5.49
C ARG A 453 6.76 -6.32 -6.59
N PHE A 454 5.48 -6.03 -6.82
CA PHE A 454 4.71 -6.66 -7.88
C PHE A 454 5.37 -6.40 -9.23
N GLU A 455 5.70 -5.15 -9.52
CA GLU A 455 6.33 -4.74 -10.78
C GLU A 455 7.67 -5.44 -11.00
N ARG A 456 8.51 -5.53 -9.96
CA ARG A 456 9.77 -6.29 -10.01
C ARG A 456 9.53 -7.79 -10.24
N SER A 457 8.53 -8.38 -9.59
CA SER A 457 8.24 -9.82 -9.72
C SER A 457 7.84 -10.24 -11.13
N VAL A 458 7.27 -9.32 -11.91
CA VAL A 458 6.86 -9.58 -13.29
C VAL A 458 7.88 -9.10 -14.31
N ASN A 459 9.08 -8.69 -13.89
CA ASN A 459 10.17 -8.29 -14.79
C ASN A 459 10.67 -9.51 -15.61
N PRO A 460 11.04 -9.37 -16.90
CA PRO A 460 11.49 -10.52 -17.70
C PRO A 460 12.71 -11.24 -17.10
N SER A 461 13.56 -10.55 -16.33
CA SER A 461 14.67 -11.15 -15.60
C SER A 461 14.25 -12.13 -14.49
N GLN A 462 13.01 -12.04 -14.00
CA GLN A 462 12.45 -12.92 -12.98
C GLN A 462 11.75 -14.15 -13.57
N ASN A 463 11.69 -14.28 -14.90
CA ASN A 463 11.04 -15.42 -15.55
C ASN A 463 11.73 -16.74 -15.14
N PRO A 464 11.04 -17.65 -14.44
CA PRO A 464 11.66 -18.84 -13.89
C PRO A 464 11.78 -19.98 -14.91
N PHE A 465 11.06 -19.89 -16.04
CA PHE A 465 10.97 -20.97 -17.01
C PHE A 465 12.21 -21.04 -17.88
N SER A 466 12.68 -22.25 -18.18
CA SER A 466 13.81 -22.45 -19.10
C SER A 466 13.37 -22.62 -20.56
N ASP A 467 12.20 -23.23 -20.78
CA ASP A 467 11.66 -23.50 -22.12
C ASP A 467 11.19 -22.22 -22.84
N PRO A 468 11.54 -21.99 -24.12
CA PRO A 468 11.15 -20.77 -24.84
C PRO A 468 9.64 -20.56 -25.00
N ALA A 469 8.85 -21.63 -25.17
CA ALA A 469 7.40 -21.49 -25.33
C ALA A 469 6.75 -21.09 -24.00
N ASP A 470 7.20 -21.69 -22.89
CA ASP A 470 6.71 -21.35 -21.56
C ASP A 470 7.16 -19.95 -21.11
N LYS A 471 8.40 -19.55 -21.44
CA LYS A 471 8.88 -18.19 -21.23
C LYS A 471 7.97 -17.17 -21.90
N HIS A 472 7.62 -17.39 -23.17
CA HIS A 472 6.77 -16.47 -23.91
C HIS A 472 5.34 -16.40 -23.33
N ILE A 473 4.79 -17.54 -22.88
CA ILE A 473 3.48 -17.57 -22.21
C ILE A 473 3.53 -16.75 -20.91
N TRP A 474 4.56 -16.96 -20.08
CA TRP A 474 4.76 -16.21 -18.84
C TRP A 474 4.87 -14.70 -19.11
N GLU A 475 5.67 -14.29 -20.10
CA GLU A 475 5.83 -12.88 -20.47
C GLU A 475 4.52 -12.23 -20.92
N ASN A 476 3.69 -12.94 -21.67
CA ASN A 476 2.37 -12.45 -22.08
C ASN A 476 1.44 -12.22 -20.89
N HIS A 477 1.46 -13.11 -19.89
CA HIS A 477 0.70 -12.91 -18.65
C HIS A 477 1.30 -11.77 -17.80
N ALA A 478 2.62 -11.67 -17.72
CA ALA A 478 3.32 -10.58 -17.05
C ALA A 478 2.93 -9.21 -17.62
N LEU A 479 2.86 -9.08 -18.95
CA LEU A 479 2.41 -7.84 -19.61
C LEU A 479 0.97 -7.46 -19.24
N LYS A 480 0.05 -8.43 -19.20
CA LYS A 480 -1.34 -8.17 -18.78
C LYS A 480 -1.42 -7.79 -17.30
N ALA A 481 -0.66 -8.49 -16.45
CA ALA A 481 -0.56 -8.20 -15.02
C ALA A 481 -0.07 -6.77 -14.76
N ARG A 482 0.93 -6.29 -15.52
CA ARG A 482 1.37 -4.88 -15.47
C ARG A 482 0.27 -3.90 -15.86
N GLY A 483 -0.54 -4.22 -16.87
CA GLY A 483 -1.69 -3.38 -17.25
C GLY A 483 -2.72 -3.22 -16.12
N TYR A 484 -3.04 -4.31 -15.41
CA TYR A 484 -3.92 -4.24 -14.23
C TYR A 484 -3.27 -3.49 -13.06
N LEU A 485 -1.97 -3.68 -12.84
CA LEU A 485 -1.22 -2.93 -11.84
C LEU A 485 -1.27 -1.42 -12.12
N GLN A 486 -1.10 -1.02 -13.37
CA GLN A 486 -1.17 0.39 -13.78
C GLN A 486 -2.56 0.98 -13.52
N GLN A 487 -3.63 0.26 -13.85
CA GLN A 487 -5.00 0.70 -13.53
C GLN A 487 -5.24 0.83 -12.01
N SER A 488 -4.68 -0.10 -11.22
CA SER A 488 -4.74 -0.04 -9.75
C SER A 488 -3.96 1.17 -9.22
N LYS A 489 -2.73 1.41 -9.69
CA LYS A 489 -1.90 2.59 -9.38
C LYS A 489 -2.61 3.89 -9.74
N GLU A 490 -3.23 3.97 -10.92
CA GLU A 490 -4.01 5.15 -11.32
C GLU A 490 -5.24 5.38 -10.43
N SER A 491 -5.91 4.31 -10.00
CA SER A 491 -7.05 4.41 -9.09
C SER A 491 -6.61 4.84 -7.69
N PHE A 492 -5.47 4.33 -7.22
CA PHE A 492 -4.81 4.78 -6.00
C PHE A 492 -4.46 6.27 -6.08
N ASN A 493 -3.78 6.68 -7.16
CA ASN A 493 -3.39 8.07 -7.37
C ASN A 493 -4.62 8.98 -7.45
N ARG A 494 -5.68 8.61 -8.18
CA ARG A 494 -6.93 9.40 -8.24
C ARG A 494 -7.70 9.47 -6.93
N ALA A 495 -7.52 8.47 -6.07
CA ALA A 495 -8.15 8.44 -4.77
C ALA A 495 -7.38 9.30 -3.76
N TYR A 496 -6.07 9.37 -3.90
CA TYR A 496 -5.17 9.97 -2.91
C TYR A 496 -4.74 11.39 -3.28
N LEU A 497 -4.54 11.67 -4.58
CA LEU A 497 -4.16 12.95 -5.19
C LEU A 497 -5.38 13.57 -5.87
#